data_AF-A0A7S2D9N5-F1
#
_entry.id   AF-A0A7S2D9N5-F1
#
_cell.length_a   1.000
_cell.length_b   1.000
_cell.length_c   1.000
_cell.angle_alpha   90.00
_cell.angle_beta   90.00
_cell.angle_gamma   90.00
#
_symmetry.space_group_name_H-M   'P 1'
#
loop_
_entity.id
_entity.type
_entity.pdbx_description
1 polymer ?
#
loop_
_entity_poly.entity_id
_entity_poly.type
_entity_poly.pdbx_seq_one_letter_code
_entity_poly.pdbx_strand_id
1 'polypeptide(L)'
;ECRCAPPVFNATGGAECPEGSSWSSIASWYRDWEEMGSGASGSPSAACRGDSAADAGVHSGYYEVHYEDELWQCEDFCKEHAQCTGIEFNKEMHRCEVWTRPISTWAVPRLPGFECKRFGWPSRY
;
A
#
# COMPACT_ATOMS: atom_id res chain seq x y z
N GLU A 1 -23.03 -2.47 17.03
CA GLU A 1 -21.79 -1.93 16.44
C GLU A 1 -21.69 -2.47 15.02
N CYS A 2 -21.91 -1.64 14.00
CA CYS A 2 -22.00 -2.10 12.61
C CYS A 2 -20.60 -2.32 12.04
N ARG A 3 -20.21 -3.58 11.86
CA ARG A 3 -19.00 -3.98 11.14
C ARG A 3 -19.35 -4.16 9.67
N CYS A 4 -18.84 -3.30 8.80
CA CYS A 4 -18.96 -3.48 7.35
C CYS A 4 -17.84 -4.41 6.89
N ALA A 5 -18.20 -5.51 6.21
CA ALA A 5 -17.25 -6.41 5.55
C ALA A 5 -16.82 -5.83 4.19
N PRO A 6 -15.54 -5.93 3.78
CA PRO A 6 -15.08 -5.52 2.47
C PRO A 6 -15.76 -6.37 1.39
N PRO A 7 -16.01 -5.81 0.19
CA PRO A 7 -16.66 -6.54 -0.87
C PRO A 7 -15.71 -7.62 -1.38
N VAL A 8 -16.16 -8.87 -1.32
CA VAL A 8 -15.64 -9.92 -2.19
C VAL A 8 -15.96 -9.45 -3.61
N PHE A 9 -14.94 -9.15 -4.39
CA PHE A 9 -15.06 -8.82 -5.81
C PHE A 9 -15.77 -9.98 -6.52
N ASN A 10 -17.09 -9.87 -6.70
CA ASN A 10 -17.78 -10.68 -7.69
C ASN A 10 -18.81 -9.81 -8.42
N ALA A 11 -18.59 -9.72 -9.72
CA ALA A 11 -19.14 -8.71 -10.63
C ALA A 11 -20.64 -8.84 -10.94
N THR A 12 -21.47 -9.41 -10.07
CA THR A 12 -22.90 -9.62 -10.37
C THR A 12 -23.88 -9.53 -9.19
N GLY A 13 -23.50 -8.95 -8.05
CA GLY A 13 -24.42 -8.83 -6.91
C GLY A 13 -24.19 -7.56 -6.12
N GLY A 14 -25.03 -6.54 -6.34
CA GLY A 14 -24.90 -5.24 -5.70
C GLY A 14 -24.99 -5.32 -4.19
N ALA A 15 -23.97 -4.80 -3.50
CA ALA A 15 -24.06 -4.45 -2.10
C ALA A 15 -24.76 -3.07 -2.02
N GLU A 16 -25.97 -3.05 -1.47
CA GLU A 16 -26.70 -1.81 -1.23
C GLU A 16 -26.10 -1.07 -0.03
N CYS A 17 -25.87 0.23 -0.21
CA CYS A 17 -25.35 1.11 0.84
C CYS A 17 -26.50 1.56 1.78
N PRO A 18 -26.22 1.89 3.05
CA PRO A 18 -27.23 2.49 3.91
C PRO A 18 -27.72 3.83 3.33
N GLU A 19 -29.03 4.06 3.42
CA GLU A 19 -29.68 5.27 2.92
C GLU A 19 -28.96 6.54 3.42
N GLY A 20 -28.51 7.37 2.48
CA GLY A 20 -27.87 8.67 2.76
C GLY A 20 -26.36 8.74 2.51
N SER A 21 -25.71 7.64 2.13
CA SER A 21 -24.26 7.66 1.79
C SER A 21 -24.05 7.70 0.28
N SER A 22 -23.39 8.75 -0.23
CA SER A 22 -23.03 8.87 -1.66
C SER A 22 -21.89 7.91 -2.01
N TRP A 23 -21.92 7.29 -3.20
CA TRP A 23 -20.81 6.50 -3.73
C TRP A 23 -19.47 7.26 -3.75
N SER A 24 -19.51 8.58 -3.94
CA SER A 24 -18.33 9.46 -3.85
C SER A 24 -17.80 9.65 -2.43
N SER A 25 -18.63 9.47 -1.40
CA SER A 25 -18.22 9.51 0.01
C SER A 25 -17.62 8.17 0.46
N ILE A 26 -18.06 7.06 -0.14
CA ILE A 26 -17.62 5.70 0.19
C ILE A 26 -16.27 5.38 -0.47
N ALA A 27 -16.04 5.81 -1.72
CA ALA A 27 -14.76 5.64 -2.42
C ALA A 27 -13.57 6.31 -1.70
N SER A 28 -13.84 7.34 -0.89
CA SER A 28 -12.85 8.03 -0.06
C SER A 28 -12.41 7.20 1.17
N TRP A 29 -13.21 6.21 1.60
CA TRP A 29 -12.96 5.42 2.81
C TRP A 29 -12.26 4.08 2.54
N TYR A 30 -11.78 3.86 1.31
CA TYR A 30 -11.16 2.59 0.89
C TYR A 30 -9.69 2.71 0.48
N ARG A 31 -9.08 3.90 0.53
CA ARG A 31 -7.66 4.09 0.22
C ARG A 31 -6.92 4.65 1.43
N ASP A 32 -6.77 3.79 2.43
CA ASP A 32 -5.87 4.04 3.55
C ASP A 32 -4.50 3.42 3.31
N TRP A 33 -3.53 3.90 4.09
CA TRP A 33 -2.19 3.34 4.18
C TRP A 33 -2.14 2.25 5.23
N GLU A 34 -1.47 1.16 4.91
CA GLU A 34 -1.11 0.15 5.90
C GLU A 34 0.39 -0.10 5.87
N GLU A 35 1.02 0.02 7.03
CA GLU A 35 2.43 -0.28 7.22
C GLU A 35 2.68 -1.78 7.21
N MET A 36 3.66 -2.20 6.43
CA MET A 36 4.03 -3.59 6.24
C MET A 36 5.37 -3.85 6.92
N GLY A 37 5.43 -4.90 7.74
CA GLY A 37 6.69 -5.31 8.34
C GLY A 37 7.29 -4.28 9.31
N SER A 38 6.46 -3.57 10.09
CA SER A 38 6.90 -2.75 11.23
C SER A 38 7.49 -3.64 12.34
N GLY A 39 8.68 -3.28 12.82
CA GLY A 39 9.46 -4.05 13.80
C GLY A 39 8.75 -4.17 15.16
N ALA A 40 9.35 -4.90 16.11
CA ALA A 40 8.80 -5.06 17.46
C ALA A 40 8.61 -3.71 18.21
N SER A 41 9.34 -2.66 17.79
CA SER A 41 9.23 -1.29 18.27
C SER A 41 8.23 -0.42 17.50
N GLY A 42 7.52 -0.98 16.51
CA GLY A 42 6.70 -0.22 15.57
C GLY A 42 7.51 0.58 14.54
N SER A 43 8.84 0.47 14.53
CA SER A 43 9.68 1.17 13.55
C SER A 43 9.62 0.47 12.19
N PRO A 44 9.52 1.23 11.07
CA PRO A 44 9.65 0.67 9.74
C PRO A 44 10.97 -0.08 9.59
N SER A 45 10.90 -1.32 9.13
CA SER A 45 12.08 -2.17 8.98
C SER A 45 11.90 -3.20 7.87
N ALA A 46 11.15 -2.87 6.83
CA ALA A 46 10.91 -3.82 5.77
C ALA A 46 10.73 -3.13 4.42
N ALA A 47 11.34 -3.74 3.41
CA ALA A 47 11.13 -3.41 2.02
C ALA A 47 9.90 -4.17 1.47
N CYS A 48 9.19 -3.57 0.53
CA CYS A 48 8.02 -4.13 -0.11
C CYS A 48 8.38 -5.27 -1.04
N ARG A 49 7.48 -6.24 -1.13
CA ARG A 49 7.63 -7.40 -2.01
C ARG A 49 6.32 -7.71 -2.70
N GLY A 50 6.44 -8.22 -3.92
CA GLY A 50 5.32 -8.67 -4.74
C GLY A 50 4.75 -9.98 -4.22
N ASP A 51 4.88 -11.05 -5.01
CA ASP A 51 4.19 -12.33 -4.75
C ASP A 51 4.83 -13.17 -3.64
N SER A 52 6.10 -12.90 -3.30
CA SER A 52 6.83 -13.63 -2.26
C SER A 52 7.90 -12.76 -1.61
N ALA A 53 8.42 -13.16 -0.44
CA ALA A 53 9.47 -12.40 0.25
C ALA A 53 10.76 -12.19 -0.58
N ALA A 54 10.99 -13.03 -1.60
CA ALA A 54 12.11 -12.94 -2.53
C ALA A 54 11.80 -12.09 -3.78
N ASP A 55 10.53 -11.77 -4.03
CA ASP A 55 10.10 -10.99 -5.18
C ASP A 55 10.27 -9.49 -4.89
N ALA A 56 11.47 -9.00 -5.18
CA ALA A 56 11.82 -7.59 -5.01
C ALA A 56 11.30 -6.68 -6.14
N GLY A 57 10.54 -7.17 -7.13
CA GLY A 57 9.96 -6.33 -8.20
C GLY A 57 10.96 -5.70 -9.20
N VAL A 58 12.27 -5.82 -8.95
CA VAL A 58 13.35 -5.16 -9.71
C VAL A 58 13.33 -5.49 -11.21
N HIS A 59 12.84 -6.67 -11.58
CA HIS A 59 12.91 -7.17 -12.96
C HIS A 59 11.60 -7.04 -13.73
N SER A 60 10.56 -6.52 -13.09
CA SER A 60 9.18 -6.64 -13.56
C SER A 60 8.47 -5.29 -13.72
N GLY A 61 9.16 -4.17 -13.46
CA GLY A 61 8.60 -2.83 -13.57
C GLY A 61 7.46 -2.60 -12.58
N TYR A 62 7.54 -3.22 -11.39
CA TYR A 62 6.48 -3.16 -10.38
C TYR A 62 6.34 -1.80 -9.72
N TYR A 63 7.32 -0.94 -9.91
CA TYR A 63 7.37 0.36 -9.28
C TYR A 63 8.12 1.37 -10.14
N GLU A 64 7.81 2.63 -9.89
CA GLU A 64 8.53 3.78 -10.42
C GLU A 64 9.43 4.37 -9.34
N VAL A 65 10.66 4.72 -9.68
CA VAL A 65 11.64 5.22 -8.72
C VAL A 65 11.61 6.76 -8.70
N HIS A 66 11.43 7.31 -7.51
CA HIS A 66 11.51 8.75 -7.21
C HIS A 66 12.61 8.98 -6.16
N TYR A 67 13.20 10.18 -6.16
CA TYR A 67 14.22 10.57 -5.20
C TYR A 67 13.73 11.75 -4.38
N GLU A 68 13.36 11.46 -3.13
CA GLU A 68 12.72 12.42 -2.23
C GLU A 68 13.28 12.28 -0.82
N ASP A 69 13.25 13.39 -0.07
CA ASP A 69 13.86 13.46 1.24
C ASP A 69 13.00 12.82 2.34
N GLU A 70 11.68 12.87 2.17
CA GLU A 70 10.71 12.50 3.20
C GLU A 70 9.65 11.53 2.68
N LEU A 71 9.22 10.63 3.56
CA LEU A 71 8.21 9.60 3.29
C LEU A 71 6.91 10.18 2.71
N TRP A 72 6.42 11.29 3.27
CA TRP A 72 5.13 11.87 2.89
C TRP A 72 5.11 12.33 1.43
N GLN A 73 6.26 12.71 0.86
CA GLN A 73 6.37 13.09 -0.55
C GLN A 73 6.09 11.88 -1.45
N CYS A 74 6.59 10.72 -1.07
CA CYS A 74 6.34 9.46 -1.76
C CYS A 74 4.87 9.04 -1.66
N GLU A 75 4.22 9.29 -0.51
CA GLU A 75 2.80 9.08 -0.37
C GLU A 75 1.99 9.98 -1.32
N ASP A 76 2.39 11.24 -1.49
CA ASP A 76 1.72 12.16 -2.40
C ASP A 76 1.88 11.74 -3.87
N PHE A 77 3.08 11.32 -4.30
CA PHE A 77 3.27 10.71 -5.62
C PHE A 77 2.34 9.50 -5.83
N CYS A 78 2.23 8.63 -4.84
CA CYS A 78 1.32 7.49 -4.91
C CYS A 78 -0.15 7.91 -5.03
N LYS A 79 -0.59 8.93 -4.30
CA LYS A 79 -1.97 9.43 -4.37
C LYS A 79 -2.27 10.05 -5.74
N GLU A 80 -1.29 10.71 -6.36
CA GLU A 80 -1.41 11.27 -7.71
C GLU A 80 -1.33 10.21 -8.81
N HIS A 81 -0.64 9.09 -8.54
CA HIS A 81 -0.47 8.01 -9.49
C HIS A 81 -1.66 7.04 -9.47
N ALA A 82 -2.48 7.04 -10.53
CA ALA A 82 -3.75 6.31 -10.57
C ALA A 82 -3.61 4.80 -10.29
N GLN A 83 -2.51 4.18 -10.72
CA GLN A 83 -2.24 2.74 -10.55
C GLN A 83 -1.48 2.42 -9.25
N CYS A 84 -1.22 3.41 -8.39
CA CYS A 84 -0.47 3.14 -7.18
C CYS A 84 -1.21 2.19 -6.23
N THR A 85 -0.45 1.21 -5.73
CA THR A 85 -0.86 0.21 -4.74
C THR A 85 -0.03 0.30 -3.46
N GLY A 86 0.94 1.20 -3.39
CA GLY A 86 1.73 1.49 -2.19
C GLY A 86 3.11 2.08 -2.51
N ILE A 87 3.93 2.22 -1.48
CA ILE A 87 5.30 2.76 -1.57
C ILE A 87 6.28 1.92 -0.77
N GLU A 88 7.51 1.89 -1.24
CA GLU A 88 8.69 1.59 -0.43
C GLU A 88 9.54 2.85 -0.33
N PHE A 89 9.94 3.25 0.87
CA PHE A 89 10.82 4.38 1.09
C PHE A 89 12.10 3.94 1.80
N ASN A 90 13.23 4.38 1.27
CA ASN A 90 14.54 4.24 1.89
C ASN A 90 15.06 5.62 2.29
N LYS A 91 15.12 5.85 3.60
CA LYS A 91 15.53 7.14 4.17
C LYS A 91 17.01 7.45 3.93
N GLU A 92 17.89 6.45 3.94
CA GLU A 92 19.33 6.65 3.77
C GLU A 92 19.70 7.02 2.33
N MET A 93 18.92 6.51 1.36
CA MET A 93 19.14 6.75 -0.06
C MET A 93 18.29 7.88 -0.63
N HIS A 94 17.41 8.50 0.18
CA HIS A 94 16.42 9.48 -0.28
C HIS A 94 15.67 8.97 -1.52
N ARG A 95 15.22 7.72 -1.46
CA ARG A 95 14.63 7.02 -2.61
C ARG A 95 13.29 6.41 -2.21
N CYS A 96 12.28 6.61 -3.03
CA CYS A 96 11.08 5.80 -2.99
C CYS A 96 10.78 5.08 -4.28
N GLU A 97 10.11 3.96 -4.11
CA GLU A 97 9.57 3.12 -5.15
C GLU A 97 8.05 3.20 -5.02
N VAL A 98 7.39 3.82 -6.01
CA VAL A 98 5.93 3.91 -6.09
C VAL A 98 5.42 2.67 -6.78
N TRP A 99 4.82 1.76 -6.03
CA TRP A 99 4.38 0.46 -6.53
C TRP A 99 3.10 0.60 -7.35
N THR A 100 3.13 0.08 -8.58
CA THR A 100 1.98 -0.01 -9.49
C THR A 100 1.38 -1.41 -9.53
N ARG A 101 2.05 -2.36 -8.88
CA ARG A 101 1.63 -3.75 -8.69
C ARG A 101 1.37 -4.03 -7.22
N PRO A 102 0.34 -4.85 -6.89
CA PRO A 102 -0.01 -5.14 -5.51
C PRO A 102 1.18 -5.64 -4.69
N ILE A 103 1.42 -4.97 -3.56
CA ILE A 103 2.36 -5.42 -2.53
C ILE A 103 1.65 -6.49 -1.71
N SER A 104 2.07 -7.75 -1.84
CA SER A 104 1.44 -8.84 -1.09
C SER A 104 2.21 -9.21 0.18
N THR A 105 3.49 -8.84 0.27
CA THR A 105 4.33 -9.16 1.43
C THR A 105 5.49 -8.19 1.58
N TRP A 106 6.41 -8.48 2.49
CA TRP A 106 7.59 -7.69 2.78
C TRP A 106 8.84 -8.57 2.88
N ALA A 107 10.02 -7.94 2.88
CA ALA A 107 11.30 -8.63 2.92
C ALA A 107 11.51 -9.40 4.23
N VAL A 108 12.00 -10.64 4.12
CA VAL A 108 12.45 -11.46 5.26
C VAL A 108 13.89 -11.94 4.97
N PRO A 109 14.89 -11.66 5.83
CA PRO A 109 14.79 -10.89 7.07
C PRO A 109 14.44 -9.41 6.83
N ARG A 110 13.98 -8.75 7.91
CA ARG A 110 13.68 -7.32 7.94
C ARG A 110 14.91 -6.49 7.55
N LEU A 111 14.66 -5.42 6.81
CA LEU A 111 15.68 -4.47 6.32
C LEU A 111 15.49 -3.12 7.03
N PRO A 112 16.29 -2.81 8.07
CA PRO A 112 16.26 -1.49 8.70
C PRO A 112 16.51 -0.37 7.69
N GLY A 113 15.88 0.78 7.90
CA GLY A 113 16.00 1.94 7.00
C GLY A 113 15.02 1.91 5.82
N PHE A 114 14.26 0.82 5.66
CA PHE A 114 13.18 0.70 4.68
C PHE A 114 11.80 0.76 5.34
N GLU A 115 10.90 1.46 4.69
CA GLU A 115 9.50 1.57 5.05
C GLU A 115 8.62 1.13 3.90
N CYS A 116 7.87 0.05 4.10
CA CYS A 116 6.91 -0.45 3.13
C CYS A 116 5.50 -0.10 3.59
N LYS A 117 4.72 0.54 2.72
CA LYS A 117 3.32 0.88 2.98
C LYS A 117 2.47 0.48 1.78
N ARG A 118 1.40 -0.29 2.01
CA ARG A 118 0.41 -0.57 0.97
C ARG A 118 -0.70 0.48 0.98
N PHE A 119 -1.26 0.77 -0.19
CA PHE A 119 -2.29 1.80 -0.39
C PHE A 119 -3.47 1.24 -1.19
N GLY A 120 -4.69 1.45 -0.71
CA GLY A 120 -5.90 1.13 -1.48
C GLY A 120 -6.24 -0.35 -1.65
N TRP A 121 -5.61 -1.24 -0.90
CA TRP A 121 -6.02 -2.64 -0.81
C TRP A 121 -7.08 -2.79 0.29
N PRO A 122 -8.11 -3.66 0.16
CA PRO A 122 -8.90 -4.01 1.33
C PRO A 122 -7.94 -4.68 2.32
N SER A 123 -7.62 -3.96 3.39
CA SER A 123 -6.81 -4.46 4.50
C SER A 123 -7.43 -5.78 4.96
N ARG A 124 -6.73 -6.88 4.73
CA ARG A 124 -7.23 -8.18 5.16
C ARG A 124 -7.20 -8.20 6.69
N TYR A 125 -8.36 -8.56 7.24
CA TYR A 125 -8.61 -8.88 8.66
C TYR A 125 -7.54 -9.75 9.31
#